data_AF-A0A943B2B3-F1
#
_entry.id   AF-A0A943B2B3-F1
#
_cell.length_a   1.000
_cell.length_b   1.000
_cell.length_c   1.000
_cell.angle_alpha   90.00
_cell.angle_beta   90.00
_cell.angle_gamma   90.00
#
_symmetry.space_group_name_H-M   'P 1'
#
loop_
_entity.id
_entity.type
_entity.pdbx_description
1 polymer ?
#
loop_
_entity_poly.entity_id
_entity_poly.type
_entity_poly.pdbx_seq_one_letter_code
_entity_poly.pdbx_strand_id
1 'polypeptide(L)'
;MPAALSLRPRPCRAGDILPLAPAAALFPAHVEEGPRPRLAVGTLLGEEGPCFRVVGRAFFPGLERPCPLLRALTDRLPDGDGPAEARTLSVSRSGYAVAVVTLSDKGYAGQREDRSGPALQEALRAALPLCHEQRFLLPDEPAALRALVLELAAGQGYDLIVSTGGTGLAPRDLTPEALLPVLDRRVPGFEQAMMQASLAKTPHAALSRALAGTVGACLVLALPGSVRAAAENLAAALPALPHALEKLAGDPVDCGG
;
A
#
# COMPACT_ATOMS: atom_id res chain seq x y z
N MET A 1 10.92 21.05 11.47
CA MET A 1 10.30 21.81 10.37
C MET A 1 9.54 20.83 9.48
N PRO A 2 8.36 21.20 8.93
CA PRO A 2 7.70 20.35 7.94
C PRO A 2 8.65 20.13 6.76
N ALA A 3 8.71 18.89 6.26
CA ALA A 3 9.53 18.59 5.10
C ALA A 3 9.02 19.40 3.90
N ALA A 4 9.93 19.93 3.09
CA ALA A 4 9.63 20.62 1.86
C ALA A 4 10.36 19.94 0.70
N LEU A 5 9.79 20.03 -0.49
CA LEU A 5 10.36 19.50 -1.73
C LEU A 5 10.41 20.63 -2.75
N SER A 6 11.60 20.93 -3.25
CA SER A 6 11.75 21.77 -4.43
C SER A 6 11.69 20.92 -5.69
N LEU A 7 10.86 21.32 -6.65
CA LEU A 7 10.77 20.67 -7.96
C LEU A 7 10.35 21.67 -9.03
N ARG A 8 10.72 21.38 -10.28
CA ARG A 8 10.19 22.06 -11.45
C ARG A 8 9.07 21.21 -12.06
N PRO A 9 7.80 21.65 -11.95
CA PRO A 9 6.70 20.87 -12.48
C PRO A 9 6.74 20.92 -14.02
N ARG A 10 6.21 19.86 -14.63
CA ARG A 10 6.04 19.76 -16.08
C ARG A 10 4.55 19.97 -16.34
N PRO A 11 4.15 20.62 -17.44
CA PRO A 11 2.73 20.75 -17.79
C PRO A 11 2.03 19.39 -17.76
N CYS A 12 0.94 19.32 -17.00
CA CYS A 12 0.13 18.11 -16.82
C CYS A 12 -1.28 18.49 -16.36
N ARG A 13 -2.27 17.66 -16.72
CA ARG A 13 -3.67 17.85 -16.31
C ARG A 13 -3.98 17.06 -15.05
N ALA A 14 -5.04 17.44 -14.33
CA ALA A 14 -5.54 16.67 -13.20
C ALA A 14 -5.78 15.20 -13.61
N GLY A 15 -5.21 14.28 -12.85
CA GLY A 15 -5.23 12.84 -13.12
C GLY A 15 -4.00 12.30 -13.84
N ASP A 16 -3.23 13.14 -14.55
CA ASP A 16 -1.97 12.73 -15.18
C ASP A 16 -0.98 12.27 -14.11
N ILE A 17 -0.16 11.27 -14.47
CA ILE A 17 0.89 10.73 -13.61
C ILE A 17 2.22 10.93 -14.32
N LEU A 18 3.11 11.70 -13.69
CA LEU A 18 4.48 11.87 -14.14
C LEU A 18 5.46 11.49 -13.03
N PRO A 19 6.60 10.87 -13.37
CA PRO A 19 7.64 10.61 -12.40
C PRO A 19 8.30 11.91 -11.94
N LEU A 20 8.78 11.93 -10.69
CA LEU A 20 9.73 12.90 -10.18
C LEU A 20 11.14 12.33 -10.36
N ALA A 21 11.94 12.97 -11.20
CA ALA A 21 13.23 12.47 -11.65
C ALA A 21 14.29 13.59 -11.68
N PRO A 22 15.59 13.26 -11.68
CA PRO A 22 16.64 14.26 -11.85
C PRO A 22 16.58 14.87 -13.25
N ALA A 23 17.18 16.06 -13.42
CA ALA A 23 17.21 16.78 -14.70
C ALA A 23 17.83 15.97 -15.86
N ALA A 24 18.68 15.00 -15.55
CA ALA A 24 19.31 14.10 -16.53
C ALA A 24 18.37 13.01 -17.08
N ALA A 25 17.15 12.88 -16.57
CA ALA A 25 16.20 11.88 -17.06
C ALA A 25 15.84 12.10 -18.53
N LEU A 26 15.91 11.03 -19.32
CA LEU A 26 15.65 11.05 -20.77
C LEU A 26 14.17 10.87 -21.14
N PHE A 27 13.27 11.06 -20.19
CA PHE A 27 11.84 10.83 -20.35
C PHE A 27 11.03 11.98 -19.70
N PRO A 28 9.74 12.13 -20.07
CA PRO A 28 8.87 13.13 -19.43
C PRO A 28 8.76 12.94 -17.91
N ALA A 29 9.21 13.94 -17.16
CA ALA A 29 9.21 13.94 -15.71
C ALA A 29 9.05 15.36 -15.14
N HIS A 30 8.56 15.43 -13.91
CA HIS A 30 8.86 16.57 -13.03
C HIS A 30 10.33 16.50 -12.64
N VAL A 31 11.01 17.64 -12.62
CA VAL A 31 12.44 17.68 -12.32
C VAL A 31 12.62 17.98 -10.84
N GLU A 32 13.25 17.08 -10.09
CA GLU A 32 13.58 17.32 -8.69
C GLU A 32 14.72 18.34 -8.56
N GLU A 33 14.54 19.32 -7.67
CA GLU A 33 15.50 20.39 -7.42
C GLU A 33 15.99 20.23 -5.97
N GLY A 34 17.25 19.82 -5.79
CA GLY A 34 17.84 19.64 -4.46
C GLY A 34 17.48 18.31 -3.76
N PRO A 35 17.61 18.25 -2.42
CA PRO A 35 17.45 17.01 -1.67
C PRO A 35 15.98 16.59 -1.61
N ARG A 36 15.72 15.33 -1.96
CA ARG A 36 14.38 14.74 -1.93
C ARG A 36 14.14 14.02 -0.59
N PRO A 37 13.13 14.41 0.21
CA PRO A 37 12.74 13.64 1.39
C PRO A 37 12.18 12.26 1.00
N ARG A 38 11.96 11.38 1.97
CA ARG A 38 11.24 10.13 1.72
C ARG A 38 9.79 10.45 1.36
N LEU A 39 9.35 10.01 0.19
CA LEU A 39 8.01 10.22 -0.34
C LEU A 39 7.29 8.87 -0.45
N ALA A 40 6.62 8.46 0.62
CA ALA A 40 5.79 7.26 0.65
C ALA A 40 4.50 7.49 -0.13
N VAL A 41 3.87 6.41 -0.59
CA VAL A 41 2.56 6.49 -1.25
C VAL A 41 1.52 7.14 -0.34
N GLY A 42 0.66 7.97 -0.94
CA GLY A 42 -0.33 8.80 -0.26
C GLY A 42 0.19 10.14 0.26
N THR A 43 1.50 10.42 0.14
CA THR A 43 2.06 11.74 0.42
C THR A 43 1.48 12.79 -0.53
N LEU A 44 1.06 13.92 0.01
CA LEU A 44 0.59 15.09 -0.71
C LEU A 44 1.71 16.14 -0.78
N LEU A 45 1.81 16.79 -1.94
CA LEU A 45 2.72 17.90 -2.19
C LEU A 45 1.90 19.12 -2.58
N GLY A 46 2.12 20.27 -1.93
CA GLY A 46 1.29 21.46 -2.18
C GLY A 46 1.81 22.78 -1.61
N GLU A 47 1.24 23.89 -2.07
CA GLU A 47 1.51 25.25 -1.57
C GLU A 47 0.28 25.75 -0.79
N GLU A 48 -0.73 26.27 -1.51
CA GLU A 48 -2.04 26.67 -0.99
C GLU A 48 -3.09 25.56 -1.17
N GLY A 49 -2.68 24.31 -0.91
CA GLY A 49 -3.48 23.10 -1.11
C GLY A 49 -2.73 22.01 -1.90
N PRO A 50 -3.25 20.76 -1.93
CA PRO A 50 -2.54 19.64 -2.51
C PRO A 50 -2.54 19.70 -4.04
N CYS A 51 -1.34 19.79 -4.62
CA CYS A 51 -1.10 19.85 -6.06
C CYS A 51 -0.81 18.46 -6.65
N PHE A 52 -0.06 17.64 -5.91
CA PHE A 52 0.27 16.27 -6.31
C PHE A 52 -0.01 15.26 -5.19
N ARG A 53 -0.26 14.01 -5.59
CA ARG A 53 -0.23 12.84 -4.71
C ARG A 53 0.79 11.84 -5.21
N VAL A 54 1.61 11.32 -4.31
CA VAL A 54 2.47 10.17 -4.61
C VAL A 54 1.59 8.92 -4.70
N VAL A 55 1.55 8.28 -5.87
CA VAL A 55 0.70 7.11 -6.13
C VAL A 55 1.50 5.83 -6.37
N GLY A 56 2.82 5.92 -6.39
CA GLY A 56 3.69 4.77 -6.56
C GLY A 56 5.15 5.21 -6.68
N ARG A 57 6.03 4.24 -6.91
CA ARG A 57 7.43 4.48 -7.23
C ARG A 57 7.83 3.51 -8.34
N ALA A 58 8.72 3.96 -9.22
CA ALA A 58 9.23 3.12 -10.29
C ALA A 58 10.74 3.30 -10.42
N PHE A 59 11.43 2.19 -10.66
CA PHE A 59 12.81 2.23 -11.10
C PHE A 59 12.85 2.46 -12.62
N PHE A 60 13.63 3.42 -13.07
CA PHE A 60 13.85 3.69 -14.48
C PHE A 60 15.29 3.37 -14.84
N PRO A 61 15.55 2.63 -15.93
CA PRO A 61 16.91 2.35 -16.38
C PRO A 61 17.74 3.63 -16.53
N GLY A 62 18.98 3.59 -16.05
CA GLY A 62 19.89 4.75 -16.08
C GLY A 62 19.77 5.69 -14.88
N LEU A 63 18.83 5.46 -13.96
CA LEU A 63 18.75 6.20 -12.69
C LEU A 63 19.19 5.31 -11.51
N GLU A 64 19.89 5.91 -10.55
CA GLU A 64 20.43 5.18 -9.38
C GLU A 64 19.39 4.94 -8.28
N ARG A 65 18.23 5.60 -8.34
CA ARG A 65 17.19 5.54 -7.32
C ARG A 65 15.79 5.49 -7.90
N PRO A 66 14.82 4.84 -7.23
CA PRO A 66 13.43 4.87 -7.66
C PRO A 66 12.86 6.29 -7.68
N CYS A 67 12.05 6.59 -8.69
CA CYS A 67 11.34 7.84 -8.89
C CYS A 67 9.91 7.74 -8.34
N PRO A 68 9.48 8.65 -7.46
CA PRO A 68 8.07 8.80 -7.08
C PRO A 68 7.21 9.11 -8.31
N LEU A 69 6.06 8.46 -8.39
CA LEU A 69 5.04 8.75 -9.40
C LEU A 69 4.06 9.76 -8.80
N LEU A 70 4.04 10.96 -9.36
CA LEU A 70 3.19 12.07 -8.89
C LEU A 70 1.96 12.15 -9.77
N ARG A 71 0.78 11.92 -9.17
CA ARG A 71 -0.50 12.22 -9.80
C ARG A 71 -0.84 13.68 -9.57
N ALA A 72 -1.09 14.43 -10.63
CA ALA A 72 -1.62 15.79 -10.53
C ALA A 72 -3.05 15.77 -9.99
N LEU A 73 -3.32 16.64 -9.02
CA LEU A 73 -4.64 16.80 -8.38
C LEU A 73 -5.37 18.08 -8.82
N THR A 74 -4.69 18.92 -9.60
CA THR A 74 -5.20 20.19 -10.08
C THR A 74 -4.65 20.46 -11.47
N ASP A 75 -5.43 21.18 -12.29
CA ASP A 75 -4.99 21.67 -13.60
C ASP A 75 -4.11 22.92 -13.48
N ARG A 76 -3.94 23.48 -12.28
CA ARG A 76 -3.22 24.75 -12.04
C ARG A 76 -1.69 24.64 -12.10
N LEU A 77 -1.15 23.57 -12.69
CA LEU A 77 0.28 23.23 -12.70
C LEU A 77 0.83 23.05 -14.12
N PRO A 78 1.88 23.82 -14.44
CA PRO A 78 1.74 25.15 -15.02
C PRO A 78 1.05 25.15 -16.40
N ASP A 79 0.19 26.14 -16.62
CA ASP A 79 -0.30 26.55 -17.94
C ASP A 79 0.59 27.68 -18.47
N GLY A 80 1.48 27.38 -19.43
CA GLY A 80 2.28 28.39 -20.13
C GLY A 80 3.47 27.81 -20.91
N ASP A 81 3.75 28.38 -22.08
CA ASP A 81 4.84 27.96 -23.00
C ASP A 81 6.27 28.35 -22.51
N GLY A 82 6.40 28.86 -21.28
CA GLY A 82 7.68 29.27 -20.69
C GLY A 82 8.39 28.15 -19.91
N PRO A 83 9.70 28.28 -19.62
CA PRO A 83 10.39 27.32 -18.76
C PRO A 83 9.72 27.32 -17.37
N ALA A 84 9.25 26.17 -16.92
CA ALA A 84 8.67 26.05 -15.59
C ALA A 84 9.71 26.50 -14.54
N GLU A 85 9.34 27.41 -13.65
CA GLU A 85 10.18 27.78 -12.51
C GLU A 85 10.15 26.67 -11.45
N ALA A 86 11.23 26.58 -10.67
CA ALA A 86 11.27 25.70 -9.51
C ALA A 86 10.28 26.20 -8.45
N ARG A 87 9.50 25.28 -7.89
CA ARG A 87 8.52 25.52 -6.84
C ARG A 87 8.89 24.74 -5.59
N THR A 88 8.69 25.36 -4.43
CA THR A 88 8.88 24.70 -3.13
C THR A 88 7.54 24.28 -2.59
N LEU A 89 7.27 22.97 -2.59
CA LEU A 89 6.02 22.39 -2.12
C LEU A 89 6.20 21.89 -0.68
N SER A 90 5.21 22.17 0.16
CA SER A 90 5.06 21.52 1.46
C SER A 90 4.76 20.03 1.26
N VAL A 91 5.33 19.19 2.13
CA VAL A 91 5.12 17.75 2.14
C VAL A 91 4.24 17.39 3.33
N SER A 92 3.10 16.74 3.08
CA SER A 92 2.20 16.29 4.14
C SER A 92 1.63 14.90 3.82
N ARG A 93 1.25 14.16 4.86
CA ARG A 93 0.57 12.87 4.73
C ARG A 93 -0.36 12.70 5.92
N SER A 94 -1.62 12.37 5.65
CA SER A 94 -2.64 12.15 6.68
C SER A 94 -3.47 10.92 6.32
N GLY A 95 -3.50 9.93 7.20
CA GLY A 95 -4.08 8.61 6.97
C GLY A 95 -3.11 7.58 6.40
N TYR A 96 -3.61 6.37 6.21
CA TYR A 96 -2.84 5.18 5.85
C TYR A 96 -2.93 4.85 4.36
N ALA A 97 -1.82 4.39 3.79
CA ALA A 97 -1.75 3.80 2.47
C ALA A 97 -1.96 2.29 2.60
N VAL A 98 -3.03 1.77 1.97
CA VAL A 98 -3.43 0.38 2.10
C VAL A 98 -3.47 -0.34 0.76
N ALA A 99 -2.99 -1.57 0.71
CA ALA A 99 -3.09 -2.42 -0.46
C ALA A 99 -3.95 -3.64 -0.15
N VAL A 100 -4.87 -3.98 -1.05
CA VAL A 100 -5.63 -5.23 -0.99
C VAL A 100 -5.20 -6.14 -2.13
N VAL A 101 -4.75 -7.35 -1.80
CA VAL A 101 -4.21 -8.32 -2.77
C VAL A 101 -5.09 -9.56 -2.81
N THR A 102 -5.84 -9.73 -3.89
CA THR A 102 -6.62 -10.95 -4.12
C THR A 102 -5.76 -11.99 -4.84
N LEU A 103 -5.68 -13.19 -4.27
CA LEU A 103 -5.01 -14.35 -4.85
C LEU A 103 -6.07 -15.31 -5.38
N SER A 104 -6.10 -15.47 -6.71
CA SER A 104 -7.02 -16.40 -7.36
C SER A 104 -6.61 -16.68 -8.80
N ASP A 105 -6.23 -17.93 -9.09
CA ASP A 105 -6.01 -18.39 -10.46
C ASP A 105 -7.22 -18.11 -11.37
N LYS A 106 -8.44 -18.42 -10.89
CA LYS A 106 -9.69 -18.19 -11.63
C LYS A 106 -10.01 -16.71 -11.80
N GLY A 107 -9.75 -15.91 -10.76
CA GLY A 107 -9.94 -14.46 -10.82
C GLY A 107 -9.03 -13.85 -11.86
N TYR A 108 -7.75 -14.18 -11.80
CA TYR A 108 -6.73 -13.69 -12.72
C TYR A 108 -7.01 -14.12 -14.17
N ALA A 109 -7.51 -15.34 -14.39
CA ALA A 109 -7.93 -15.84 -15.71
C ALA A 109 -9.27 -15.26 -16.22
N GLY A 110 -9.93 -14.36 -15.48
CA GLY A 110 -11.23 -13.79 -15.86
C GLY A 110 -12.40 -14.77 -15.76
N GLN A 111 -12.21 -15.92 -15.12
CA GLN A 111 -13.22 -16.99 -14.99
C GLN A 111 -14.11 -16.81 -13.75
N ARG A 112 -13.73 -15.91 -12.85
CA ARG A 112 -14.49 -15.54 -11.66
C ARG A 112 -14.28 -14.07 -11.34
N GLU A 113 -15.34 -13.35 -11.05
CA GLU A 113 -15.22 -11.98 -10.56
C GLU A 113 -14.62 -11.96 -9.14
N ASP A 114 -13.67 -11.04 -8.90
CA ASP A 114 -13.18 -10.77 -7.55
C ASP A 114 -14.20 -9.95 -6.75
N ARG A 115 -14.82 -10.60 -5.77
CA ARG A 115 -15.72 -9.96 -4.81
C ARG A 115 -15.07 -9.69 -3.45
N SER A 116 -13.97 -10.36 -3.13
CA SER A 116 -13.32 -10.24 -1.82
C SER A 116 -12.49 -8.96 -1.74
N GLY A 117 -11.73 -8.65 -2.80
CA GLY A 117 -10.92 -7.43 -2.89
C GLY A 117 -11.74 -6.15 -2.67
N PRO A 118 -12.84 -5.93 -3.43
CA PRO A 118 -13.71 -4.77 -3.23
C PRO A 118 -14.33 -4.70 -1.83
N ALA A 119 -14.76 -5.83 -1.27
CA ALA A 119 -15.39 -5.86 0.05
C ALA A 119 -14.40 -5.50 1.18
N LEU A 120 -13.17 -5.99 1.11
CA LEU A 120 -12.12 -5.65 2.07
C LEU A 120 -11.73 -4.18 1.97
N GLN A 121 -11.62 -3.66 0.74
CA GLN A 121 -11.30 -2.26 0.53
C GLN A 121 -12.39 -1.32 1.10
N GLU A 122 -13.66 -1.65 0.90
CA GLU A 122 -14.78 -0.91 1.50
C GLU A 122 -14.72 -0.94 3.03
N ALA A 123 -14.48 -2.11 3.62
CA ALA A 123 -14.36 -2.26 5.06
C ALA A 123 -13.19 -1.45 5.65
N LEU A 124 -12.04 -1.40 4.95
CA LEU A 124 -10.89 -0.59 5.35
C LEU A 124 -11.20 0.90 5.24
N ARG A 125 -11.86 1.35 4.17
CA ARG A 125 -12.29 2.74 4.02
C ARG A 125 -13.24 3.19 5.12
N ALA A 126 -14.15 2.33 5.54
CA ALA A 126 -15.09 2.61 6.61
C ALA A 126 -14.42 2.67 8.00
N ALA A 127 -13.32 1.93 8.19
CA ALA A 127 -12.71 1.76 9.50
C ALA A 127 -11.45 2.60 9.75
N LEU A 128 -10.76 3.04 8.70
CA LEU A 128 -9.47 3.74 8.80
C LEU A 128 -9.45 5.01 7.94
N PRO A 129 -8.80 6.10 8.40
CA PRO A 129 -8.53 7.23 7.54
C PRO A 129 -7.47 6.83 6.49
N LEU A 130 -7.84 6.84 5.21
CA LEU A 130 -6.94 6.40 4.13
C LEU A 130 -6.38 7.58 3.34
N CYS A 131 -5.05 7.62 3.17
CA CYS A 131 -4.37 8.55 2.27
C CYS A 131 -4.18 8.00 0.86
N HIS A 132 -4.20 6.67 0.72
CA HIS A 132 -4.12 5.99 -0.56
C HIS A 132 -4.62 4.55 -0.43
N GLU A 133 -5.18 4.02 -1.51
CA GLU A 133 -5.62 2.64 -1.56
C GLU A 133 -5.46 2.07 -2.97
N GLN A 134 -5.08 0.80 -3.05
CA GLN A 134 -4.95 0.10 -4.33
C GLN A 134 -5.32 -1.37 -4.19
N ARG A 135 -5.97 -1.93 -5.21
CA ARG A 135 -6.23 -3.37 -5.32
C ARG A 135 -5.30 -4.01 -6.33
N PHE A 136 -4.91 -5.25 -6.04
CA PHE A 136 -4.14 -6.11 -6.91
C PHE A 136 -4.85 -7.46 -7.03
N LEU A 137 -4.81 -8.04 -8.23
CA LEU A 137 -5.28 -9.39 -8.50
C LEU A 137 -4.11 -10.18 -9.08
N LEU A 138 -3.74 -11.25 -8.39
CA LEU A 138 -2.65 -12.13 -8.79
C LEU A 138 -3.16 -13.58 -8.89
N PRO A 139 -2.51 -14.41 -9.71
CA PRO A 139 -2.67 -15.87 -9.59
C PRO A 139 -2.05 -16.36 -8.27
N ASP A 140 -2.31 -17.62 -7.91
CA ASP A 140 -1.79 -18.28 -6.70
C ASP A 140 -0.30 -18.66 -6.87
N GLU A 141 0.54 -17.66 -7.17
CA GLU A 141 1.96 -17.79 -7.46
C GLU A 141 2.84 -17.17 -6.36
N PRO A 142 3.57 -17.99 -5.56
CA PRO A 142 4.33 -17.50 -4.41
C PRO A 142 5.36 -16.41 -4.72
N ALA A 143 6.04 -16.52 -5.86
CA ALA A 143 7.07 -15.56 -6.25
C ALA A 143 6.47 -14.19 -6.57
N ALA A 144 5.32 -14.15 -7.25
CA ALA A 144 4.62 -12.92 -7.58
C ALA A 144 4.11 -12.22 -6.31
N LEU A 145 3.53 -12.97 -5.37
CA LEU A 145 3.08 -12.41 -4.10
C LEU A 145 4.24 -11.83 -3.28
N ARG A 146 5.35 -12.56 -3.16
CA ARG A 146 6.56 -12.08 -2.45
C ARG A 146 7.08 -10.78 -3.05
N ALA A 147 7.25 -10.75 -4.37
CA ALA A 147 7.75 -9.58 -5.08
C ALA A 147 6.83 -8.37 -4.87
N LEU A 148 5.51 -8.57 -4.99
CA LEU A 148 4.54 -7.51 -4.78
C LEU A 148 4.56 -6.99 -3.33
N VAL A 149 4.55 -7.87 -2.33
CA VAL A 149 4.54 -7.46 -0.91
C VAL A 149 5.82 -6.68 -0.56
N LEU A 150 6.98 -7.13 -1.00
CA LEU A 150 8.24 -6.42 -0.78
C LEU A 150 8.26 -5.06 -1.48
N GLU A 151 7.77 -4.99 -2.72
CA GLU A 151 7.69 -3.74 -3.47
C GLU A 151 6.71 -2.76 -2.81
N LEU A 152 5.54 -3.20 -2.39
CA LEU A 152 4.55 -2.34 -1.73
C LEU A 152 5.05 -1.86 -0.35
N ALA A 153 5.58 -2.76 0.47
CA ALA A 153 6.03 -2.44 1.83
C ALA A 153 7.34 -1.62 1.82
N ALA A 154 8.41 -2.17 1.25
CA ALA A 154 9.74 -1.57 1.31
C ALA A 154 9.98 -0.55 0.20
N GLY A 155 9.52 -0.85 -1.02
CA GLY A 155 9.66 0.03 -2.19
C GLY A 155 8.78 1.26 -2.05
N GLN A 156 7.46 1.08 -1.95
CA GLN A 156 6.46 2.15 -2.06
C GLN A 156 6.05 2.75 -0.72
N GLY A 157 6.26 2.02 0.39
CA GLY A 157 5.96 2.51 1.73
C GLY A 157 4.47 2.47 2.08
N TYR A 158 3.77 1.40 1.68
CA TYR A 158 2.42 1.13 2.20
C TYR A 158 2.48 0.81 3.70
N ASP A 159 1.46 1.23 4.45
CA ASP A 159 1.39 0.98 5.90
C ASP A 159 0.69 -0.37 6.20
N LEU A 160 -0.25 -0.77 5.34
CA LEU A 160 -1.02 -2.01 5.50
C LEU A 160 -1.18 -2.73 4.16
N ILE A 161 -0.88 -4.03 4.14
CA ILE A 161 -1.20 -4.93 3.05
C ILE A 161 -2.15 -6.01 3.59
N VAL A 162 -3.31 -6.16 2.95
CA VAL A 162 -4.28 -7.21 3.26
C VAL A 162 -4.41 -8.11 2.06
N SER A 163 -3.99 -9.37 2.16
CA SER A 163 -4.24 -10.37 1.12
C SER A 163 -5.46 -11.23 1.43
N THR A 164 -6.10 -11.77 0.39
CA THR A 164 -7.21 -12.73 0.52
C THR A 164 -7.02 -13.87 -0.48
N GLY A 165 -7.15 -15.10 0.02
CA GLY A 165 -6.96 -16.32 -0.78
C GLY A 165 -5.67 -17.06 -0.47
N GLY A 166 -5.60 -18.32 -0.91
CA GLY A 166 -4.41 -19.16 -0.79
C GLY A 166 -4.03 -19.59 0.63
N THR A 167 -4.91 -19.47 1.63
CA THR A 167 -4.66 -19.85 3.03
C THR A 167 -5.29 -21.19 3.45
N GLY A 168 -5.95 -21.90 2.54
CA GLY A 168 -6.54 -23.22 2.83
C GLY A 168 -5.51 -24.35 2.83
N LEU A 169 -5.96 -25.58 2.58
CA LEU A 169 -5.11 -26.79 2.51
C LEU A 169 -5.00 -27.35 1.08
N ALA A 170 -5.53 -26.67 0.06
CA ALA A 170 -5.37 -27.12 -1.31
C ALA A 170 -3.90 -27.01 -1.74
N PRO A 171 -3.42 -27.83 -2.70
CA PRO A 171 -2.03 -27.78 -3.16
C PRO A 171 -1.58 -26.41 -3.71
N ARG A 172 -2.52 -25.58 -4.16
CA ARG A 172 -2.30 -24.21 -4.64
C ARG A 172 -2.38 -23.17 -3.53
N ASP A 173 -2.88 -23.51 -2.34
CA ASP A 173 -2.94 -22.60 -1.21
C ASP A 173 -1.54 -22.41 -0.64
N LEU A 174 -0.80 -21.43 -1.15
CA LEU A 174 0.61 -21.21 -0.79
C LEU A 174 0.89 -19.80 -0.23
N THR A 175 -0.16 -19.05 0.14
CA THR A 175 -0.04 -17.69 0.69
C THR A 175 0.84 -17.67 1.94
N PRO A 176 0.66 -18.57 2.93
CA PRO A 176 1.51 -18.57 4.13
C PRO A 176 2.98 -18.85 3.81
N GLU A 177 3.25 -19.85 2.96
CA GLU A 177 4.60 -20.23 2.51
C GLU A 177 5.26 -19.11 1.69
N ALA A 178 4.47 -18.34 0.94
CA ALA A 178 4.95 -17.19 0.21
C ALA A 178 5.34 -16.06 1.16
N LEU A 179 4.53 -15.77 2.18
CA LEU A 179 4.72 -14.59 3.03
C LEU A 179 5.72 -14.83 4.18
N LEU A 180 5.71 -15.99 4.84
CA LEU A 180 6.57 -16.24 6.01
C LEU A 180 8.06 -15.89 5.79
N PRO A 181 8.70 -16.20 4.64
CA PRO A 181 10.11 -15.86 4.41
C PRO A 181 10.39 -14.37 4.24
N VAL A 182 9.38 -13.54 3.98
CA VAL A 182 9.55 -12.09 3.77
C VAL A 182 9.14 -11.26 4.97
N LEU A 183 8.50 -11.85 5.98
CA LEU A 183 8.13 -11.15 7.21
C LEU A 183 9.36 -11.00 8.11
N ASP A 184 9.60 -9.78 8.61
CA ASP A 184 10.62 -9.52 9.62
C ASP A 184 10.23 -10.13 10.98
N ARG A 185 8.93 -10.10 11.27
CA ARG A 185 8.33 -10.63 12.51
C ARG A 185 6.89 -11.03 12.25
N ARG A 186 6.47 -12.11 12.90
CA ARG A 186 5.06 -12.49 12.98
C ARG A 186 4.35 -11.70 14.07
N VAL A 187 3.04 -11.56 13.94
CA VAL A 187 2.17 -10.99 14.98
C VAL A 187 1.11 -12.02 15.38
N PRO A 188 1.47 -13.05 16.18
CA PRO A 188 0.57 -14.15 16.53
C PRO A 188 -0.73 -13.71 17.22
N GLY A 189 -0.73 -12.56 17.91
CA GLY A 189 -1.95 -12.02 18.53
C GLY A 189 -3.06 -11.71 17.51
N PHE A 190 -2.71 -11.15 16.34
CA PHE A 190 -3.67 -10.97 15.26
C PHE A 190 -4.15 -12.32 14.71
N GLU A 191 -3.23 -13.27 14.54
CA GLU A 191 -3.56 -14.62 14.05
C GLU A 191 -4.56 -15.33 14.97
N GLN A 192 -4.34 -15.24 16.29
CA GLN A 192 -5.21 -15.80 17.31
C GLN A 192 -6.58 -15.12 17.32
N ALA A 193 -6.65 -13.79 17.27
CA ALA A 193 -7.91 -13.06 17.23
C ALA A 193 -8.74 -13.42 16.00
N MET A 194 -8.10 -13.47 14.82
CA MET A 194 -8.71 -13.89 13.56
C MET A 194 -9.21 -15.34 13.61
N MET A 195 -8.40 -16.25 14.13
CA MET A 195 -8.76 -17.67 14.28
C MET A 195 -9.91 -17.86 15.25
N GLN A 196 -9.87 -17.22 16.43
CA GLN A 196 -10.92 -17.29 17.42
C GLN A 196 -12.26 -16.78 16.87
N ALA A 197 -12.25 -15.64 16.18
CA ALA A 197 -13.44 -15.09 15.53
C ALA A 197 -14.03 -16.06 14.50
N SER A 198 -13.17 -16.72 13.72
CA SER A 198 -13.59 -17.69 12.71
C SER A 198 -14.16 -18.98 13.32
N LEU A 199 -13.50 -19.52 14.36
CA LEU A 199 -13.94 -20.72 15.07
C LEU A 199 -15.28 -20.54 15.79
N ALA A 200 -15.57 -19.32 16.25
CA ALA A 200 -16.89 -18.98 16.81
C ALA A 200 -18.03 -19.07 15.78
N LYS A 201 -17.71 -19.07 14.46
CA LYS A 201 -18.69 -19.17 13.38
C LYS A 201 -18.77 -20.55 12.75
N THR A 202 -17.64 -21.25 12.65
CA THR A 202 -17.58 -22.58 12.05
C THR A 202 -16.35 -23.37 12.51
N PRO A 203 -16.49 -24.67 12.83
CA PRO A 203 -15.33 -25.51 13.16
C PRO A 203 -14.36 -25.68 11.97
N HIS A 204 -14.84 -25.52 10.73
CA HIS A 204 -14.00 -25.61 9.54
C HIS A 204 -12.94 -24.50 9.45
N ALA A 205 -13.09 -23.42 10.24
CA ALA A 205 -12.09 -22.37 10.32
C ALA A 205 -10.71 -22.88 10.76
N ALA A 206 -10.64 -23.99 11.49
CA ALA A 206 -9.40 -24.63 11.91
C ALA A 206 -8.47 -25.02 10.73
N LEU A 207 -8.99 -25.11 9.50
CA LEU A 207 -8.21 -25.43 8.31
C LEU A 207 -7.47 -24.21 7.72
N SER A 208 -7.86 -22.99 8.13
CA SER A 208 -7.23 -21.77 7.64
C SER A 208 -5.85 -21.59 8.24
N ARG A 209 -4.89 -21.25 7.38
CA ARG A 209 -3.52 -20.87 7.75
C ARG A 209 -3.32 -19.36 7.61
N ALA A 210 -4.37 -18.58 7.92
CA ALA A 210 -4.29 -17.12 7.97
C ALA A 210 -3.15 -16.68 8.89
N LEU A 211 -2.43 -15.63 8.49
CA LEU A 211 -1.26 -15.15 9.24
C LEU A 211 -1.19 -13.63 9.29
N ALA A 212 -0.36 -13.13 10.19
CA ALA A 212 -0.07 -11.71 10.32
C ALA A 212 1.41 -11.49 10.63
N GLY A 213 2.00 -10.44 10.07
CA GLY A 213 3.40 -10.10 10.29
C GLY A 213 3.73 -8.71 9.78
N THR A 214 4.98 -8.29 9.89
CA THR A 214 5.43 -6.99 9.39
C THR A 214 6.56 -7.13 8.39
N VAL A 215 6.62 -6.19 7.45
CA VAL A 215 7.75 -5.96 6.54
C VAL A 215 8.15 -4.50 6.68
N GLY A 216 9.27 -4.23 7.36
CA GLY A 216 9.66 -2.91 7.84
C GLY A 216 8.59 -2.29 8.73
N ALA A 217 8.04 -1.17 8.27
CA ALA A 217 6.95 -0.43 8.90
C ALA A 217 5.56 -0.82 8.36
N CYS A 218 5.48 -1.79 7.44
CA CYS A 218 4.22 -2.26 6.87
C CYS A 218 3.68 -3.45 7.66
N LEU A 219 2.41 -3.41 8.04
CA LEU A 219 1.68 -4.56 8.56
C LEU A 219 1.10 -5.38 7.39
N VAL A 220 1.23 -6.70 7.45
CA VAL A 220 0.73 -7.64 6.45
C VAL A 220 -0.25 -8.60 7.12
N LEU A 221 -1.48 -8.67 6.59
CA LEU A 221 -2.51 -9.63 7.00
C LEU A 221 -2.86 -10.55 5.83
N ALA A 222 -2.82 -11.86 6.04
CA ALA A 222 -3.24 -12.85 5.06
C ALA A 222 -4.54 -13.52 5.48
N LEU A 223 -5.62 -13.18 4.78
CA LEU A 223 -6.99 -13.57 5.12
C LEU A 223 -7.49 -14.73 4.26
N PRO A 224 -8.53 -15.46 4.72
CA PRO A 224 -9.21 -16.47 3.91
C PRO A 224 -9.76 -15.92 2.58
N GLY A 225 -9.97 -16.81 1.60
CA GLY A 225 -10.36 -16.42 0.24
C GLY A 225 -11.84 -16.10 0.00
N SER A 226 -12.75 -16.57 0.86
CA SER A 226 -14.18 -16.26 0.70
C SER A 226 -14.49 -14.86 1.23
N VAL A 227 -15.38 -14.13 0.55
CA VAL A 227 -15.77 -12.75 0.93
C VAL A 227 -16.17 -12.67 2.40
N ARG A 228 -16.99 -13.62 2.84
CA ARG A 228 -17.47 -13.70 4.22
C ARG A 228 -16.33 -13.91 5.21
N ALA A 229 -15.49 -14.94 4.99
CA ALA A 229 -14.42 -15.25 5.93
C ALA A 229 -13.35 -14.16 5.96
N ALA A 230 -13.02 -13.56 4.81
CA ALA A 230 -12.11 -12.42 4.73
C ALA A 230 -12.63 -11.24 5.57
N ALA A 231 -13.91 -10.87 5.40
CA ALA A 231 -14.53 -9.78 6.16
C ALA A 231 -14.58 -10.08 7.67
N GLU A 232 -14.94 -11.31 8.07
CA GLU A 232 -14.95 -11.73 9.47
C GLU A 232 -13.55 -11.66 10.11
N ASN A 233 -12.51 -12.08 9.38
CA ASN A 233 -11.13 -12.01 9.88
C ASN A 233 -10.63 -10.56 9.96
N LEU A 234 -10.88 -9.74 8.94
CA LEU A 234 -10.54 -8.32 9.00
C LEU A 234 -11.24 -7.64 10.18
N ALA A 235 -12.54 -7.88 10.37
CA ALA A 235 -13.29 -7.32 11.49
C ALA A 235 -12.72 -7.71 12.86
N ALA A 236 -12.15 -8.90 13.00
CA ALA A 236 -11.46 -9.33 14.22
C ALA A 236 -10.13 -8.58 14.46
N ALA A 237 -9.45 -8.16 13.39
CA ALA A 237 -8.21 -7.39 13.48
C ALA A 237 -8.44 -5.87 13.65
N LEU A 238 -9.54 -5.32 13.12
CA LEU A 238 -9.84 -3.88 13.12
C LEU A 238 -9.65 -3.17 14.46
N PRO A 239 -10.06 -3.73 15.62
CA PRO A 239 -9.93 -3.02 16.90
C PRO A 239 -8.49 -2.65 17.28
N ALA A 240 -7.50 -3.46 16.88
CA ALA A 240 -6.09 -3.22 17.19
C ALA A 240 -5.32 -2.59 16.02
N LEU A 241 -5.91 -2.51 14.83
CA LEU A 241 -5.23 -2.05 13.62
C LEU A 241 -4.73 -0.60 13.71
N PRO A 242 -5.53 0.40 14.13
CA PRO A 242 -5.05 1.79 14.23
C PRO A 242 -3.79 1.91 15.09
N HIS A 243 -3.82 1.33 16.28
CA HIS A 243 -2.68 1.38 17.21
C HIS A 243 -1.45 0.66 16.67
N ALA A 244 -1.62 -0.49 16.01
CA ALA A 244 -0.51 -1.20 15.38
C ALA A 244 0.16 -0.36 14.28
N LEU A 245 -0.63 0.34 13.46
CA LEU A 245 -0.12 1.19 12.38
C LEU A 245 0.58 2.44 12.93
N GLU A 246 0.06 3.07 13.98
CA GLU A 246 0.71 4.20 14.68
C GLU A 246 2.10 3.82 15.21
N LYS A 247 2.20 2.66 15.87
CA LYS A 247 3.48 2.17 16.40
C LYS A 247 4.47 1.85 15.30
N LEU A 248 4.02 1.27 14.19
CA LEU A 248 4.88 0.97 13.05
C LEU A 248 5.32 2.23 12.29
N ALA A 249 4.49 3.28 12.27
CA ALA A 249 4.86 4.59 11.74
C ALA A 249 5.93 5.31 12.57
N GLY A 250 6.22 4.82 13.78
CA GLY A 250 7.26 5.34 14.66
C GLY A 250 6.79 6.40 15.64
N ASP A 251 5.52 6.35 16.09
CA ASP A 251 4.98 7.28 17.08
C ASP A 251 5.74 7.15 18.43
N PRO A 252 6.38 8.23 18.95
CA PRO A 252 7.17 8.21 20.18
C PRO A 252 6.36 8.12 21.48
N VAL A 253 5.05 7.90 21.45
CA VAL A 253 4.26 7.68 22.68
C VAL A 253 4.70 6.36 23.32
N ASP A 254 5.41 6.45 24.45
CA ASP A 254 5.86 5.31 25.25
C ASP A 254 4.72 4.32 25.55
N CYS A 255 5.02 3.02 25.45
CA CYS A 255 4.13 1.98 25.92
C CYS A 255 4.23 1.85 27.44
N GLY A 256 3.52 2.71 28.16
CA GLY A 256 3.29 2.60 29.59
C GLY A 256 2.05 3.43 29.91
N GLY A 257 1.01 2.77 30.42
CA GLY A 257 -0.18 3.46 30.92
C GLY A 257 0.11 4.32 32.15
#